data_AF-A0A7X1M5Q9-F1
#
_entry.id   AF-A0A7X1M5Q9-F1
#
_cell.length_a   1.000
_cell.length_b   1.000
_cell.length_c   1.000
_cell.angle_alpha   90.00
_cell.angle_beta   90.00
_cell.angle_gamma   90.00
#
_symmetry.space_group_name_H-M   'P 1'
#
loop_
_entity.id
_entity.type
_entity.pdbx_description
1 polymer ?
#
loop_
_entity_poly.entity_id
_entity_poly.type
_entity_poly.pdbx_seq_one_letter_code
_entity_poly.pdbx_strand_id
1 'polypeptide(L)'
;MCGSDNVEHYTAFFDKNNAETNLGLCSICQSIVPEYNIIESESAIKQQTKFHEVWWKDTTKEELENDLNSLHELVKFLGMYLGEPAEKNVVLEIGSGRGGLLKALIDAGYNAIGCEPASKLVDLARRFYSLPPEILFELTADRFIDDVVSTIDTKPRSVILWHVLEHVKNPLLLLKKLAAVLDDDGSIILQLPLLKKDYVYPEHYYFVSHETPNYIANKLGFTVGDIKYDADNLFVTICFLKSPGANRVNGGFLYEGVVPNPLAQGLLLRDEAISRQQYLLKERMIAIQSMEQMIIERDITIKEQQSLLDSHHEAMISMERLIDEKSQTIADHVSLLGEHDTAVGAMKKHIHDRDVQIAEQNKIIGDLVAMRQTTERRLEKLQLEVDGLQELNVNQEGLIRSLEASVNERSAEVVKIKKEISEIEARAAYKLLRRIGLF
;
A
#
# COMPACT_ATOMS: atom_id res chain seq x y z
N MET A 1 51.77 16.98 18.27
CA MET A 1 53.00 17.14 17.43
C MET A 1 54.29 17.37 18.24
N CYS A 2 54.51 18.52 18.90
CA CYS A 2 55.83 18.85 19.48
C CYS A 2 56.13 18.27 20.88
N GLY A 3 55.15 17.66 21.55
CA GLY A 3 55.28 17.12 22.92
C GLY A 3 55.26 18.18 24.03
N SER A 4 54.92 19.43 23.70
CA SER A 4 54.74 20.51 24.68
C SER A 4 53.31 20.53 25.21
N ASP A 5 53.16 20.79 26.50
CA ASP A 5 51.87 20.98 27.17
C ASP A 5 51.33 22.42 27.02
N ASN A 6 52.07 23.30 26.34
CA ASN A 6 51.64 24.68 26.08
C ASN A 6 50.55 24.72 25.00
N VAL A 7 49.32 24.47 25.40
CA VAL A 7 48.12 24.47 24.56
C VAL A 7 47.14 25.52 25.05
N GLU A 8 46.70 26.40 24.16
CA GLU A 8 45.65 27.39 24.43
C GLU A 8 44.30 26.81 24.02
N HIS A 9 43.39 26.65 24.96
CA HIS A 9 42.12 25.93 24.75
C HIS A 9 41.02 26.88 24.27
N TYR A 10 40.30 26.43 23.24
CA TYR A 10 39.13 27.09 22.67
C TYR A 10 37.87 26.24 22.91
N THR A 11 36.71 26.90 22.84
CA THR A 11 35.40 26.32 23.15
C THR A 11 34.98 25.18 22.22
N ALA A 12 34.32 24.17 22.79
CA ALA A 12 33.32 23.25 22.24
C ALA A 12 33.30 23.04 20.72
N PHE A 13 34.05 22.06 20.23
CA PHE A 13 33.89 21.51 18.88
C PHE A 13 33.03 20.26 18.94
N PHE A 14 32.09 20.11 18.01
CA PHE A 14 31.21 18.93 17.97
C PHE A 14 31.78 17.87 17.02
N ASP A 15 32.00 16.67 17.53
CA ASP A 15 32.41 15.52 16.72
C ASP A 15 31.25 15.01 15.84
N LYS A 16 31.49 13.96 15.05
CA LYS A 16 30.46 13.33 14.21
C LYS A 16 29.22 12.82 14.96
N ASN A 17 29.32 12.60 16.27
CA ASN A 17 28.24 12.13 17.14
C ASN A 17 27.54 13.29 17.87
N ASN A 18 27.90 14.54 17.55
CA ASN A 18 27.51 15.75 18.29
C ASN A 18 27.96 15.75 19.76
N ALA A 19 29.01 15.00 20.10
CA ALA A 19 29.64 15.09 21.39
C ALA A 19 30.58 16.30 21.42
N GLU A 20 30.51 17.06 22.51
CA GLU A 20 31.38 18.20 22.73
C GLU A 20 32.81 17.73 23.04
N THR A 21 33.76 18.20 22.24
CA THR A 21 35.19 17.96 22.38
C THR A 21 35.89 19.32 22.42
N ASN A 22 36.67 19.59 23.46
CA ASN A 22 37.47 20.80 23.49
C ASN A 22 38.62 20.67 22.48
N LEU A 23 38.95 21.78 21.83
CA LEU A 23 40.13 21.88 20.98
C LEU A 23 41.08 22.89 21.57
N GLY A 24 42.37 22.61 21.52
CA GLY A 24 43.40 23.57 21.85
C GLY A 24 44.35 23.81 20.69
N LEU A 25 45.02 24.96 20.67
CA LEU A 25 46.09 25.26 19.74
C LEU A 25 47.41 25.27 20.49
N CYS A 26 48.37 24.46 20.05
CA CYS A 26 49.69 24.48 20.65
C CYS A 26 50.41 25.80 20.32
N SER A 27 50.86 26.55 21.33
CA SER A 27 51.53 27.84 21.11
C SER A 27 52.94 27.73 20.50
N ILE A 28 53.48 26.51 20.40
CA ILE A 28 54.83 26.24 19.85
C ILE A 28 54.78 25.79 18.39
N CYS A 29 53.97 24.77 18.09
CA CYS A 29 53.90 24.17 16.74
C CYS A 29 52.60 24.48 16.00
N GLN A 30 51.67 25.17 16.66
CA GLN A 30 50.34 25.53 16.17
C GLN A 30 49.51 24.36 15.64
N SER A 31 49.84 23.12 15.99
CA SER A 31 48.94 22.00 15.75
C SER A 31 47.70 22.16 16.62
N ILE A 32 46.56 21.76 16.06
CA ILE A 32 45.28 21.72 16.76
C ILE A 32 45.24 20.40 17.54
N VAL A 33 44.91 20.45 18.82
CA VAL A 33 44.97 19.32 19.75
C VAL A 33 43.56 19.11 20.31
N PRO A 34 42.90 17.99 19.98
CA PRO A 34 41.64 17.64 20.61
C PRO A 34 41.86 17.10 22.03
N GLU A 35 41.00 17.49 22.97
CA GLU A 35 40.98 16.94 24.33
C GLU A 35 39.94 15.84 24.44
N TYR A 36 40.40 14.62 24.69
CA TYR A 36 39.52 13.49 24.90
C TYR A 36 39.46 13.11 26.38
N ASN A 37 38.26 12.83 26.87
CA ASN A 37 38.07 12.22 28.18
C ASN A 37 38.40 10.71 28.12
N ILE A 38 39.68 10.37 28.01
CA ILE A 38 40.14 8.98 27.92
C ILE A 38 40.51 8.48 29.32
N ILE A 39 39.88 7.38 29.73
CA ILE A 39 40.33 6.58 30.88
C ILE A 39 41.48 5.68 30.36
N GLU A 40 42.73 6.10 30.54
CA GLU A 40 43.89 5.36 30.05
C GLU A 40 43.95 3.95 30.67
N SER A 41 43.73 2.92 29.86
CA SER A 41 43.96 1.52 30.24
C SER A 41 44.73 0.70 29.20
N GLU A 42 44.72 1.11 27.92
CA GLU A 42 45.42 0.43 26.83
C GLU A 42 46.47 1.34 26.15
N SER A 43 47.53 0.76 25.60
CA SER A 43 48.53 1.50 24.82
C SER A 43 47.93 1.99 23.49
N ALA A 44 48.27 3.21 23.05
CA ALA A 44 47.84 3.83 21.78
C ALA A 44 47.82 2.87 20.58
N ILE A 45 48.91 2.11 20.40
CA ILE A 45 49.06 1.17 19.28
C ILE A 45 48.02 0.04 19.36
N LYS A 46 47.72 -0.48 20.55
CA LYS A 46 46.69 -1.51 20.73
C LYS A 46 45.28 -0.97 20.44
N GLN A 47 45.00 0.26 20.88
CA GLN A 47 43.74 0.92 20.58
C GLN A 47 43.57 1.10 19.07
N GLN A 48 44.59 1.64 18.40
CA GLN A 48 44.58 1.89 16.96
C GLN A 48 44.43 0.61 16.13
N THR A 49 45.25 -0.41 16.44
CA THR A 49 45.18 -1.71 15.74
C THR A 49 43.80 -2.34 15.91
N LYS A 50 43.27 -2.40 17.14
CA LYS A 50 41.93 -2.93 17.41
C LYS A 50 40.83 -2.16 16.65
N PHE A 51 40.91 -0.83 16.61
CA PHE A 51 39.97 0.00 15.86
C PHE A 51 39.97 -0.37 14.37
N HIS A 52 41.14 -0.40 13.73
CA HIS A 52 41.23 -0.72 12.31
C HIS A 52 40.85 -2.17 11.99
N GLU A 53 41.23 -3.13 12.83
CA GLU A 53 40.82 -4.52 12.65
C GLU A 53 39.31 -4.72 12.68
N VAL A 54 38.59 -3.90 13.45
CA VAL A 54 37.13 -3.90 13.50
C VAL A 54 36.55 -3.13 12.31
N TRP A 55 37.12 -1.97 12.00
CA TRP A 55 36.65 -1.10 10.93
C TRP A 55 36.71 -1.78 9.55
N TRP A 56 37.81 -2.49 9.28
CA TRP A 56 38.08 -3.14 7.99
C TRP A 56 37.77 -4.65 8.00
N LYS A 57 36.97 -5.13 8.95
CA LYS A 57 36.70 -6.57 9.10
C LYS A 57 35.92 -7.18 7.91
N ASP A 58 35.05 -6.38 7.28
CA ASP A 58 34.15 -6.80 6.22
C ASP A 58 34.66 -6.39 4.82
N THR A 59 35.93 -6.00 4.72
CA THR A 59 36.54 -5.57 3.46
C THR A 59 36.43 -6.64 2.37
N THR A 60 35.91 -6.23 1.22
CA THR A 60 35.72 -7.08 0.06
C THR A 60 36.92 -7.01 -0.89
N LYS A 61 37.02 -8.01 -1.77
CA LYS A 61 38.01 -8.04 -2.85
C LYS A 61 37.84 -6.86 -3.81
N GLU A 62 36.61 -6.53 -4.18
CA GLU A 62 36.30 -5.44 -5.10
C GLU A 62 36.72 -4.09 -4.54
N GLU A 63 36.47 -3.84 -3.24
CA GLU A 63 36.95 -2.62 -2.56
C GLU A 63 38.48 -2.51 -2.61
N LEU A 64 39.21 -3.59 -2.33
CA LEU A 64 40.69 -3.58 -2.37
C LEU A 64 41.25 -3.39 -3.78
N GLU A 65 40.57 -3.88 -4.82
CA GLU A 65 40.92 -3.65 -6.23
C GLU A 65 40.68 -2.19 -6.63
N ASN A 66 39.54 -1.62 -6.25
CA ASN A 66 39.21 -0.22 -6.52
C ASN A 66 40.19 0.73 -5.82
N ASP A 67 40.49 0.47 -4.53
CA ASP A 67 41.46 1.25 -3.77
C ASP A 67 42.86 1.19 -4.41
N LEU A 68 43.30 0.01 -4.86
CA LEU A 68 44.62 -0.16 -5.48
C LEU A 68 44.76 0.69 -6.75
N ASN A 69 43.72 0.79 -7.58
CA ASN A 69 43.76 1.60 -8.79
C ASN A 69 43.97 3.09 -8.47
N SER A 70 43.26 3.62 -7.46
CA SER A 70 43.47 5.00 -6.99
C SER A 70 44.88 5.21 -6.42
N LEU A 71 45.43 4.19 -5.77
CA LEU A 71 46.78 4.24 -5.20
C LEU A 71 47.88 4.21 -6.27
N HIS A 72 47.68 3.55 -7.42
CA HIS A 72 48.62 3.65 -8.54
C HIS A 72 48.72 5.09 -9.07
N GLU A 73 47.61 5.82 -9.17
CA GLU A 73 47.63 7.24 -9.55
C GLU A 73 48.33 8.11 -8.51
N LEU A 74 48.14 7.82 -7.21
CA LEU A 74 48.89 8.47 -6.15
C LEU A 74 50.40 8.22 -6.29
N VAL A 75 50.84 6.99 -6.53
CA VAL A 75 52.27 6.66 -6.68
C VAL A 75 52.88 7.39 -7.88
N LYS A 76 52.16 7.52 -8.99
CA LYS A 76 52.61 8.35 -10.14
C LYS A 76 52.84 9.80 -9.72
N PHE A 77 51.91 10.38 -8.96
CA PHE A 77 52.04 11.73 -8.43
C PHE A 77 53.24 11.87 -7.47
N LEU A 78 53.46 10.88 -6.59
CA LEU A 78 54.56 10.89 -5.64
C LEU A 78 55.93 10.66 -6.31
N GLY A 79 55.98 10.14 -7.52
CA GLY A 79 57.23 9.76 -8.21
C GLY A 79 58.29 10.87 -8.27
N MET A 80 57.86 12.15 -8.34
CA MET A 80 58.80 13.28 -8.31
C MET A 80 59.63 13.37 -7.01
N TYR A 81 59.11 12.85 -5.90
CA TYR A 81 59.78 12.81 -4.59
C TYR A 81 60.47 11.48 -4.32
N LEU A 82 59.89 10.40 -4.84
CA LEU A 82 60.44 9.06 -4.70
C LEU A 82 61.71 8.85 -5.53
N GLY A 83 61.90 9.65 -6.59
CA GLY A 83 62.99 9.47 -7.56
C GLY A 83 62.71 8.29 -8.51
N GLU A 84 63.66 8.01 -9.40
CA GLU A 84 63.48 6.91 -10.36
C GLU A 84 63.47 5.53 -9.65
N PRO A 85 62.55 4.62 -10.03
CA PRO A 85 62.56 3.25 -9.53
C PRO A 85 63.90 2.57 -9.81
N ALA A 86 64.57 2.10 -8.76
CA ALA A 86 65.84 1.39 -8.86
C ALA A 86 66.02 0.47 -7.65
N GLU A 87 66.80 -0.61 -7.81
CA GLU A 87 67.08 -1.56 -6.73
C GLU A 87 67.74 -0.88 -5.51
N LYS A 88 68.60 0.11 -5.74
CA LYS A 88 69.24 0.90 -4.67
C LYS A 88 68.38 2.05 -4.14
N ASN A 89 67.24 2.33 -4.78
CA ASN A 89 66.30 3.36 -4.35
C ASN A 89 65.24 2.72 -3.44
N VAL A 90 65.57 2.60 -2.16
CA VAL A 90 64.68 1.99 -1.17
C VAL A 90 63.62 3.00 -0.70
N VAL A 91 62.34 2.63 -0.80
CA VAL A 91 61.20 3.40 -0.30
C VAL A 91 60.63 2.69 0.92
N LEU A 92 60.47 3.41 2.02
CA LEU A 92 59.82 2.89 3.23
C LEU A 92 58.37 3.36 3.31
N GLU A 93 57.47 2.46 3.69
CA GLU A 93 56.13 2.81 4.13
C GLU A 93 55.95 2.46 5.61
N ILE A 94 55.58 3.45 6.42
CA ILE A 94 55.23 3.23 7.83
C ILE A 94 53.72 3.19 7.96
N GLY A 95 53.19 2.12 8.54
CA GLY A 95 51.74 1.91 8.72
C GLY A 95 51.05 1.51 7.42
N SER A 96 51.53 0.44 6.79
CA SER A 96 51.01 -0.04 5.49
C SER A 96 49.55 -0.47 5.52
N GLY A 97 48.93 -0.64 6.69
CA GLY A 97 47.52 -1.00 6.83
C GLY A 97 47.18 -2.26 6.05
N ARG A 98 46.27 -2.14 5.07
CA ARG A 98 45.84 -3.24 4.21
C ARG A 98 46.84 -3.57 3.08
N GLY A 99 47.97 -2.88 3.00
CA GLY A 99 49.06 -3.11 2.06
C GLY A 99 48.88 -2.52 0.66
N GLY A 100 47.80 -1.79 0.41
CA GLY A 100 47.49 -1.27 -0.93
C GLY A 100 48.55 -0.31 -1.47
N LEU A 101 49.03 0.64 -0.65
CA LEU A 101 50.03 1.62 -1.10
C LEU A 101 51.40 0.96 -1.26
N LEU A 102 51.81 0.08 -0.34
CA LEU A 102 53.00 -0.77 -0.52
C LEU A 102 52.96 -1.52 -1.86
N LYS A 103 51.81 -2.15 -2.15
CA LYS A 103 51.61 -2.89 -3.40
C LYS A 103 51.70 -1.98 -4.61
N ALA A 104 51.08 -0.80 -4.57
CA ALA A 104 51.14 0.18 -5.65
C ALA A 104 52.58 0.66 -5.94
N LEU A 105 53.40 0.85 -4.91
CA LEU A 105 54.82 1.18 -5.05
C LEU A 105 55.59 0.06 -5.76
N ILE A 106 55.38 -1.19 -5.35
CA ILE A 106 56.03 -2.37 -5.94
C ILE A 106 55.60 -2.55 -7.40
N ASP A 107 54.31 -2.38 -7.71
CA ASP A 107 53.79 -2.47 -9.08
C ASP A 107 54.37 -1.39 -10.00
N ALA A 108 54.68 -0.21 -9.44
CA ALA A 108 55.37 0.87 -10.13
C ALA A 108 56.91 0.67 -10.23
N GLY A 109 57.43 -0.45 -9.71
CA GLY A 109 58.84 -0.85 -9.83
C GLY A 109 59.76 -0.35 -8.71
N TYR A 110 59.23 0.30 -7.67
CA TYR A 110 60.04 0.75 -6.54
C TYR A 110 60.51 -0.43 -5.68
N ASN A 111 61.74 -0.35 -5.15
CA ASN A 111 62.19 -1.23 -4.09
C ASN A 111 61.56 -0.76 -2.77
N ALA A 112 60.33 -1.20 -2.50
CA ALA A 112 59.55 -0.75 -1.36
C ALA A 112 59.39 -1.84 -0.29
N ILE A 113 59.59 -1.45 0.97
CA ILE A 113 59.31 -2.27 2.15
C ILE A 113 58.51 -1.44 3.16
N GLY A 114 57.71 -2.09 4.00
CA GLY A 114 56.89 -1.37 4.97
C GLY A 114 56.57 -2.16 6.22
N CYS A 115 55.98 -1.49 7.20
CA CYS A 115 55.55 -2.10 8.45
C CYS A 115 54.11 -1.79 8.81
N GLU A 116 53.42 -2.75 9.43
CA GLU A 116 52.08 -2.61 9.98
C GLU A 116 51.93 -3.45 11.26
N PRO A 117 51.55 -2.86 12.41
CA PRO A 117 51.40 -3.61 13.66
C PRO A 117 50.09 -4.43 13.78
N ALA A 118 49.04 -4.17 12.99
CA ALA A 118 47.77 -4.89 13.06
C ALA A 118 47.84 -6.23 12.29
N SER A 119 47.96 -7.34 13.02
CA SER A 119 48.08 -8.69 12.46
C SER A 119 47.01 -9.01 11.41
N LYS A 120 45.72 -8.68 11.66
CA LYS A 120 44.66 -8.99 10.67
C LYS A 120 44.80 -8.19 9.37
N LEU A 121 45.32 -6.97 9.42
CA LEU A 121 45.55 -6.17 8.22
C LEU A 121 46.76 -6.71 7.43
N VAL A 122 47.82 -7.13 8.14
CA VAL A 122 48.95 -7.82 7.52
C VAL A 122 48.51 -9.12 6.84
N ASP A 123 47.69 -9.93 7.51
CA ASP A 123 47.11 -11.15 6.94
C ASP A 123 46.22 -10.88 5.74
N LEU A 124 45.46 -9.77 5.74
CA LEU A 124 44.67 -9.35 4.60
C LEU A 124 45.57 -8.98 3.41
N ALA A 125 46.60 -8.17 3.65
CA ALA A 125 47.56 -7.73 2.64
C ALA A 125 48.32 -8.91 2.01
N ARG A 126 48.79 -9.84 2.84
CA ARG A 126 49.46 -11.09 2.43
C ARG A 126 48.55 -11.95 1.56
N ARG A 127 47.30 -12.17 1.97
CA ARG A 127 46.34 -13.00 1.21
C ARG A 127 45.93 -12.36 -0.11
N PHE A 128 45.73 -11.04 -0.11
CA PHE A 128 45.14 -10.35 -1.25
C PHE A 128 46.16 -9.91 -2.29
N TYR A 129 47.22 -9.23 -1.84
CA TYR A 129 48.27 -8.67 -2.71
C TYR A 129 49.50 -9.58 -2.83
N SER A 130 49.53 -10.72 -2.11
CA SER A 130 50.69 -11.63 -2.07
C SER A 130 51.97 -10.95 -1.59
N LEU A 131 51.85 -9.95 -0.70
CA LEU A 131 53.02 -9.27 -0.12
C LEU A 131 53.73 -10.20 0.85
N PRO A 132 55.00 -10.56 0.63
CA PRO A 132 55.68 -11.54 1.47
C PRO A 132 56.22 -10.89 2.78
N PRO A 133 56.56 -11.68 3.81
CA PRO A 133 57.02 -11.17 5.10
C PRO A 133 58.28 -10.30 5.06
N GLU A 134 59.14 -10.51 4.06
CA GLU A 134 60.34 -9.70 3.79
C GLU A 134 60.05 -8.33 3.18
N ILE A 135 58.82 -8.10 2.73
CA ILE A 135 58.37 -6.82 2.18
C ILE A 135 57.45 -6.09 3.18
N LEU A 136 56.50 -6.81 3.80
CA LEU A 136 55.60 -6.27 4.80
C LEU A 136 55.85 -6.89 6.18
N PHE A 137 56.50 -6.09 7.04
CA PHE A 137 56.90 -6.45 8.38
C PHE A 137 55.77 -6.20 9.38
N GLU A 138 55.42 -7.22 10.16
CA GLU A 138 54.42 -7.11 11.22
C GLU A 138 55.05 -6.52 12.50
N LEU A 139 55.37 -5.23 12.44
CA LEU A 139 56.13 -4.51 13.47
C LEU A 139 55.55 -3.12 13.69
N THR A 140 55.79 -2.57 14.88
CA THR A 140 55.60 -1.14 15.13
C THR A 140 56.69 -0.35 14.41
N ALA A 141 56.42 0.93 14.13
CA ALA A 141 57.37 1.81 13.45
C ALA A 141 58.75 1.84 14.13
N ASP A 142 58.81 1.95 15.47
CA ASP A 142 60.07 1.92 16.22
C ASP A 142 60.85 0.61 16.01
N ARG A 143 60.18 -0.54 16.11
CA ARG A 143 60.82 -1.86 15.92
C ARG A 143 61.26 -2.06 14.48
N PHE A 144 60.46 -1.62 13.52
CA PHE A 144 60.83 -1.66 12.11
C PHE A 144 62.09 -0.83 11.83
N ILE A 145 62.16 0.39 12.35
CA ILE A 145 63.35 1.24 12.17
C ILE A 145 64.57 0.62 12.86
N ASP A 146 64.42 0.23 14.13
CA ASP A 146 65.54 -0.19 14.98
C ASP A 146 66.05 -1.61 14.62
N ASP A 147 65.18 -2.54 14.22
CA ASP A 147 65.55 -3.94 13.95
C ASP A 147 65.74 -4.27 12.46
N VAL A 148 65.07 -3.54 11.55
CA VAL A 148 65.07 -3.85 10.10
C VAL A 148 65.81 -2.78 9.33
N VAL A 149 65.33 -1.54 9.36
CA VAL A 149 65.91 -0.42 8.58
C VAL A 149 67.33 -0.08 9.02
N SER A 150 67.70 -0.32 10.28
CA SER A 150 69.08 -0.13 10.73
C SER A 150 70.07 -1.15 10.13
N THR A 151 69.56 -2.27 9.61
CA THR A 151 70.35 -3.41 9.11
C THR A 151 70.48 -3.45 7.59
N ILE A 152 69.72 -2.62 6.86
CA ILE A 152 69.83 -2.55 5.40
C ILE A 152 71.11 -1.80 5.00
N ASP A 153 71.83 -2.32 4.03
CA ASP A 153 73.12 -1.74 3.60
C ASP A 153 72.96 -0.38 2.90
N THR A 154 71.79 -0.13 2.32
CA THR A 154 71.50 1.08 1.54
C THR A 154 70.54 1.96 2.31
N LYS A 155 70.95 3.21 2.57
CA LYS A 155 70.08 4.20 3.19
C LYS A 155 68.82 4.42 2.34
N PRO A 156 67.62 4.42 2.94
CA PRO A 156 66.39 4.70 2.21
C PRO A 156 66.39 6.09 1.60
N ARG A 157 65.78 6.17 0.42
CA ARG A 157 65.57 7.40 -0.31
C ARG A 157 64.39 8.19 0.23
N SER A 158 63.29 7.49 0.49
CA SER A 158 62.02 8.12 0.82
C SER A 158 61.28 7.33 1.88
N VAL A 159 60.55 8.03 2.75
CA VAL A 159 59.63 7.44 3.71
C VAL A 159 58.25 8.03 3.51
N ILE A 160 57.23 7.18 3.41
CA ILE A 160 55.83 7.58 3.34
C ILE A 160 55.12 7.21 4.64
N LEU A 161 54.36 8.16 5.19
CA LEU A 161 53.43 7.96 6.29
C LEU A 161 52.06 8.48 5.86
N TRP A 162 51.17 7.55 5.51
CA TRP A 162 49.86 7.87 4.93
C TRP A 162 48.76 7.61 5.96
N HIS A 163 48.27 8.65 6.62
CA HIS A 163 47.30 8.57 7.73
C HIS A 163 47.84 7.80 8.95
N VAL A 164 49.03 8.18 9.40
CA VAL A 164 49.76 7.45 10.45
C VAL A 164 50.28 8.38 11.54
N LEU A 165 50.93 9.48 11.19
CA LEU A 165 51.66 10.29 12.16
C LEU A 165 50.73 10.93 13.21
N GLU A 166 49.49 11.24 12.85
CA GLU A 166 48.43 11.74 13.73
C GLU A 166 48.06 10.75 14.86
N HIS A 167 48.34 9.47 14.68
CA HIS A 167 48.10 8.40 15.66
C HIS A 167 49.33 8.10 16.55
N VAL A 168 50.45 8.78 16.33
CA VAL A 168 51.71 8.52 17.05
C VAL A 168 51.81 9.43 18.26
N LYS A 169 51.99 8.86 19.46
CA LYS A 169 52.13 9.65 20.72
C LYS A 169 53.32 10.63 20.68
N ASN A 170 54.46 10.21 20.11
CA ASN A 170 55.68 11.02 20.01
C ASN A 170 56.09 11.24 18.54
N PRO A 171 55.30 11.99 17.74
CA PRO A 171 55.46 12.03 16.30
C PRO A 171 56.80 12.68 15.89
N LEU A 172 57.24 13.72 16.61
CA LEU A 172 58.54 14.36 16.32
C LEU A 172 59.73 13.42 16.55
N LEU A 173 59.63 12.53 17.55
CA LEU A 173 60.69 11.56 17.82
C LEU A 173 60.78 10.51 16.70
N LEU A 174 59.62 10.00 16.24
CA LEU A 174 59.56 9.10 15.10
C LEU A 174 60.16 9.74 13.85
N LEU A 175 59.77 10.98 13.54
CA LEU A 175 60.33 11.70 12.39
C LEU A 175 61.84 11.90 12.49
N LYS A 176 62.39 12.17 13.68
CA LYS A 176 63.84 12.26 13.89
C LYS A 176 64.56 10.94 13.67
N LYS A 177 63.97 9.81 14.09
CA LYS A 177 64.51 8.47 13.81
C LYS A 177 64.55 8.20 12.30
N LEU A 178 63.46 8.50 11.59
CA LEU A 178 63.37 8.35 10.14
C LEU A 178 64.39 9.25 9.41
N ALA A 179 64.53 10.51 9.84
CA ALA A 179 65.52 11.43 9.28
C ALA A 179 66.97 10.93 9.43
N ALA A 180 67.28 10.21 10.51
CA ALA A 180 68.61 9.69 10.78
C ALA A 180 69.01 8.53 9.86
N VAL A 181 68.04 7.71 9.42
CA VAL A 181 68.30 6.56 8.53
C VAL A 181 68.23 6.92 7.04
N LEU A 182 67.53 8.01 6.68
CA LEU A 182 67.43 8.49 5.30
C LEU A 182 68.80 8.82 4.67
N ASP A 183 68.90 8.63 3.37
CA ASP A 183 70.01 9.14 2.55
C ASP A 183 70.08 10.68 2.58
N ASP A 184 71.12 11.28 1.99
CA ASP A 184 71.37 12.73 2.13
C ASP A 184 70.43 13.60 1.28
N ASP A 185 69.93 13.04 0.18
CA ASP A 185 68.95 13.68 -0.70
C ASP A 185 67.51 13.28 -0.31
N GLY A 186 67.30 12.65 0.85
CA GLY A 186 66.08 11.88 1.10
C GLY A 186 64.83 12.71 1.34
N SER A 187 63.67 12.04 1.28
CA SER A 187 62.38 12.68 1.50
C SER A 187 61.52 11.98 2.57
N ILE A 188 60.70 12.76 3.27
CA ILE A 188 59.60 12.26 4.09
C ILE A 188 58.31 12.82 3.52
N ILE A 189 57.37 11.95 3.19
CA ILE A 189 56.07 12.28 2.61
C ILE A 189 55.00 11.91 3.63
N LEU A 190 54.21 12.89 4.04
CA LEU A 190 53.12 12.71 5.00
C LEU A 190 51.79 13.00 4.32
N GLN A 191 50.74 12.23 4.62
CA GLN A 191 49.36 12.72 4.47
C GLN A 191 48.70 12.78 5.85
N LEU A 192 48.19 13.96 6.21
CA LEU A 192 47.66 14.25 7.55
C LEU A 192 46.28 14.91 7.47
N PRO A 193 45.38 14.63 8.42
CA PRO A 193 44.06 15.21 8.44
C PRO A 193 44.11 16.69 8.81
N LEU A 194 43.29 17.48 8.14
CA LEU A 194 42.86 18.78 8.63
C LEU A 194 41.71 18.58 9.64
N LEU A 195 41.41 19.61 10.43
CA LEU A 195 40.33 19.52 11.40
C LEU A 195 38.99 19.28 10.67
N LYS A 196 38.36 18.12 10.93
CA LYS A 196 37.03 17.75 10.44
C LYS A 196 36.29 16.99 11.53
N LYS A 197 34.98 17.23 11.68
CA LYS A 197 34.13 16.54 12.66
C LYS A 197 34.23 15.01 12.62
N ASP A 198 34.38 14.46 11.42
CA ASP A 198 34.46 13.03 11.18
C ASP A 198 35.80 12.45 11.64
N TYR A 199 36.81 13.31 11.82
CA TYR A 199 38.16 12.97 12.24
C TYR A 199 38.42 13.29 13.72
N VAL A 200 37.49 13.88 14.46
CA VAL A 200 37.67 14.10 15.90
C VAL A 200 37.27 12.84 16.65
N TYR A 201 38.25 11.98 16.95
CA TYR A 201 38.10 10.76 17.74
C TYR A 201 39.41 10.38 18.45
N PRO A 202 39.36 9.64 19.58
CA PRO A 202 40.48 9.48 20.53
C PRO A 202 41.86 9.10 19.96
N GLU A 203 41.86 8.39 18.83
CA GLU A 203 43.05 7.91 18.16
C GLU A 203 43.79 9.00 17.34
N HIS A 204 43.17 10.15 17.05
CA HIS A 204 43.83 11.31 16.42
C HIS A 204 44.36 12.30 17.45
N TYR A 205 45.67 12.31 17.69
CA TYR A 205 46.27 13.15 18.73
C TYR A 205 46.47 14.61 18.36
N TYR A 206 46.46 14.95 17.07
CA TYR A 206 46.54 16.32 16.60
C TYR A 206 46.10 16.45 15.14
N PHE A 207 45.73 17.67 14.74
CA PHE A 207 45.55 18.09 13.34
C PHE A 207 46.62 19.12 12.98
N VAL A 208 47.04 19.10 11.72
CA VAL A 208 48.04 20.04 11.21
C VAL A 208 47.45 21.41 10.90
N SER A 209 48.28 22.45 10.98
CA SER A 209 47.95 23.82 10.56
C SER A 209 49.04 24.41 9.66
N HIS A 210 48.84 25.63 9.17
CA HIS A 210 49.81 26.41 8.37
C HIS A 210 51.27 26.36 8.84
N GLU A 211 51.50 26.39 10.16
CA GLU A 211 52.86 26.43 10.73
C GLU A 211 53.43 25.04 11.06
N THR A 212 52.59 24.01 11.12
CA THR A 212 53.05 22.67 11.48
C THR A 212 54.13 22.13 10.53
N PRO A 213 54.03 22.27 9.18
CA PRO A 213 55.10 21.89 8.27
C PRO A 213 56.42 22.61 8.55
N ASN A 214 56.39 23.94 8.65
CA ASN A 214 57.59 24.74 8.91
C ASN A 214 58.25 24.34 10.24
N TYR A 215 57.43 24.10 11.27
CA TYR A 215 57.91 23.62 12.55
C TYR A 215 58.63 22.27 12.43
N ILE A 216 58.02 21.30 11.75
CA ILE A 216 58.60 19.96 11.53
C ILE A 216 59.92 20.09 10.77
N ALA A 217 59.92 20.80 9.63
CA ALA A 217 61.10 20.99 8.80
C ALA A 217 62.28 21.57 9.60
N ASN A 218 62.04 22.64 10.36
CA ASN A 218 63.05 23.26 11.21
C ASN A 218 63.61 22.31 12.28
N LYS A 219 62.78 21.45 12.86
CA LYS A 219 63.22 20.49 13.89
C LYS A 219 63.96 19.29 13.33
N LEU A 220 63.77 18.96 12.06
CA LEU A 220 64.51 17.91 11.36
C LEU A 220 65.77 18.44 10.67
N GLY A 221 65.87 19.75 10.45
CA GLY A 221 66.91 20.35 9.60
C GLY A 221 66.62 20.15 8.11
N PHE A 222 65.34 20.02 7.74
CA PHE A 222 64.86 19.77 6.39
C PHE A 222 64.26 21.05 5.81
N THR A 223 63.95 21.03 4.52
CA THR A 223 63.11 22.03 3.86
C THR A 223 61.74 21.47 3.54
N VAL A 224 60.71 22.30 3.63
CA VAL A 224 59.38 21.95 3.10
C VAL A 224 59.45 22.00 1.57
N GLY A 225 59.13 20.88 0.93
CA GLY A 225 58.90 20.77 -0.50
C GLY A 225 57.48 21.23 -0.84
N ASP A 226 56.75 20.45 -1.63
CA ASP A 226 55.39 20.83 -2.00
C ASP A 226 54.37 20.39 -0.94
N ILE A 227 53.27 21.13 -0.90
CA ILE A 227 52.11 20.86 -0.07
C ILE A 227 50.89 20.80 -0.98
N LYS A 228 50.10 19.73 -0.88
CA LYS A 228 48.89 19.53 -1.68
C LYS A 228 47.67 19.31 -0.80
N TYR A 229 46.62 20.09 -1.03
CA TYR A 229 45.33 19.91 -0.35
C TYR A 229 44.45 18.95 -1.12
N ASP A 230 43.90 18.00 -0.39
CA ASP A 230 42.69 17.29 -0.76
C ASP A 230 41.53 18.00 -0.06
N ALA A 231 40.88 18.92 -0.79
CA ALA A 231 39.78 19.72 -0.26
C ALA A 231 38.52 18.89 0.01
N ASP A 232 38.30 17.84 -0.79
CA ASP A 232 37.12 16.98 -0.69
C ASP A 232 37.18 16.12 0.58
N ASN A 233 38.36 15.57 0.87
CA ASN A 233 38.56 14.72 2.04
C ASN A 233 39.14 15.47 3.25
N LEU A 234 39.48 16.76 3.11
CA LEU A 234 40.14 17.58 4.14
C LEU A 234 41.42 16.94 4.68
N PHE A 235 42.27 16.49 3.75
CA PHE A 235 43.63 16.04 4.04
C PHE A 235 44.66 16.97 3.41
N VAL A 236 45.87 16.93 3.93
CA VAL A 236 47.02 17.58 3.31
C VAL A 236 48.16 16.60 3.16
N THR A 237 48.73 16.56 1.95
CA THR A 237 49.98 15.87 1.67
C THR A 237 51.13 16.86 1.75
N ILE A 238 52.16 16.56 2.54
CA ILE A 238 53.33 17.41 2.77
C ILE A 238 54.59 16.62 2.46
N CYS A 239 55.45 17.15 1.60
CA CYS A 239 56.75 16.57 1.32
C CYS A 239 57.85 17.36 2.03
N PHE A 240 58.71 16.68 2.78
CA PHE A 240 59.90 17.24 3.41
C PHE A 240 61.14 16.71 2.69
N LEU A 241 62.05 17.61 2.34
CA LEU A 241 63.30 17.29 1.66
C LEU A 241 64.46 17.51 2.63
N LYS A 242 65.31 16.50 2.80
CA LYS A 242 66.47 16.58 3.71
C LYS A 242 67.50 17.61 3.26
N SER A 243 67.72 17.70 1.95
CA SER A 243 68.59 18.69 1.31
C SER A 243 67.79 19.50 0.29
N PRO A 244 67.98 20.82 0.17
CA PRO A 244 67.24 21.66 -0.78
C PRO A 244 67.42 21.28 -2.26
N GLY A 245 68.48 20.53 -2.58
CA GLY A 245 68.79 20.02 -3.92
C GLY A 245 68.29 18.60 -4.21
N ALA A 246 67.62 17.96 -3.24
CA ALA A 246 67.02 16.64 -3.41
C ALA A 246 65.98 16.65 -4.54
N ASN A 247 66.29 15.97 -5.65
CA ASN A 247 65.45 15.70 -6.82
C ASN A 247 64.14 16.52 -6.94
N ARG A 248 64.26 17.73 -7.47
CA ARG A 248 63.18 18.33 -8.27
C ARG A 248 63.45 17.95 -9.72
N VAL A 249 62.94 16.80 -10.17
CA VAL A 249 63.03 16.45 -11.60
C VAL A 249 62.27 17.54 -12.36
N ASN A 250 62.94 18.20 -13.32
CA ASN A 250 62.48 19.37 -14.07
C ASN A 250 60.97 19.41 -14.33
N GLY A 251 60.30 20.31 -13.63
CA GLY A 251 58.88 20.61 -13.78
C GLY A 251 58.51 21.68 -12.77
N GLY A 252 58.65 22.95 -13.16
CA GLY A 252 58.26 24.05 -12.30
C GLY A 252 56.79 23.95 -11.95
N PHE A 253 56.48 24.01 -10.65
CA PHE A 253 55.26 24.64 -10.19
C PHE A 253 55.59 25.64 -9.08
N LEU A 254 54.91 26.77 -9.21
CA LEU A 254 54.79 27.81 -8.22
C LEU A 254 54.21 27.21 -6.94
N TYR A 255 54.59 27.78 -5.80
CA TYR A 255 53.87 27.66 -4.53
C TYR A 255 52.34 27.53 -4.76
N GLU A 256 51.76 26.34 -4.63
CA GLU A 256 50.31 26.18 -4.62
C GLU A 256 49.88 25.39 -3.38
N GLY A 257 50.12 26.05 -2.25
CA GLY A 257 49.34 25.79 -1.04
C GLY A 257 50.05 26.10 0.27
N VAL A 258 49.47 26.97 1.10
CA VAL A 258 49.81 27.10 2.53
C VAL A 258 48.77 26.33 3.33
N VAL A 259 49.18 25.49 4.30
CA VAL A 259 48.20 24.68 5.05
C VAL A 259 47.21 25.67 5.64
N PRO A 260 45.90 25.47 5.58
CA PRO A 260 45.01 26.52 6.04
C PRO A 260 45.29 26.81 7.52
N ASN A 261 45.35 28.09 7.87
CA ASN A 261 45.42 28.48 9.28
C ASN A 261 44.14 28.03 10.00
N PRO A 262 44.12 27.97 11.35
CA PRO A 262 42.95 27.47 12.08
C PRO A 262 41.64 28.18 11.71
N LEU A 263 41.67 29.49 11.46
CA LEU A 263 40.48 30.25 11.01
C LEU A 263 40.02 29.80 9.62
N ALA A 264 40.94 29.63 8.69
CA ALA A 264 40.66 29.16 7.33
C ALA A 264 40.14 27.72 7.33
N GLN A 265 40.65 26.84 8.20
CA GLN A 265 40.06 25.50 8.41
C GLN A 265 38.62 25.61 8.92
N GLY A 266 38.35 26.54 9.85
CA GLY A 266 36.98 26.85 10.30
C GLY A 266 36.05 27.31 9.17
N LEU A 267 36.55 28.12 8.23
CA LEU A 267 35.78 28.54 7.04
C LEU A 267 35.50 27.38 6.09
N LEU A 268 36.48 26.51 5.83
CA LEU A 268 36.30 25.30 5.01
C LEU A 268 35.21 24.39 5.59
N LEU A 269 35.19 24.21 6.92
CA LEU A 269 34.14 23.44 7.59
C LEU A 269 32.75 24.06 7.45
N ARG A 270 32.67 25.40 7.49
CA ARG A 270 31.41 26.11 7.26
C ARG A 270 30.93 25.92 5.82
N ASP A 271 31.82 26.02 4.85
CA ASP A 271 31.48 25.86 3.43
C ASP A 271 31.08 24.42 3.11
N GLU A 272 31.72 23.41 3.72
CA GLU A 272 31.29 22.01 3.65
C GLU A 272 29.88 21.83 4.22
N ALA A 273 29.59 22.42 5.39
CA ALA A 273 28.27 22.36 6.02
C ALA A 273 27.19 23.03 5.14
N ILE A 274 27.48 24.19 4.55
CA ILE A 274 26.59 24.88 3.63
C ILE A 274 26.33 24.02 2.39
N SER A 275 27.38 23.42 1.82
CA SER A 275 27.25 22.58 0.62
C SER A 275 26.38 21.35 0.87
N ARG A 276 26.55 20.69 2.03
CA ARG A 276 25.66 19.57 2.44
C ARG A 276 24.22 20.02 2.63
N GLN A 277 23.98 21.19 3.22
CA GLN A 277 22.63 21.74 3.36
C GLN A 277 21.99 22.05 1.99
N GLN A 278 22.75 22.59 1.04
CA GLN A 278 22.27 22.82 -0.32
C GLN A 278 21.87 21.52 -1.01
N TYR A 279 22.61 20.43 -0.81
CA TYR A 279 22.25 19.12 -1.34
C TYR A 279 20.92 18.61 -0.76
N LEU A 280 20.77 18.63 0.57
CA LEU A 280 19.52 18.21 1.22
C LEU A 280 18.31 19.06 0.79
N LEU A 281 18.52 20.37 0.55
CA LEU A 281 17.47 21.23 0.01
C LEU A 281 17.04 20.83 -1.40
N LYS A 282 17.99 20.42 -2.26
CA LYS A 282 17.66 19.90 -3.60
C LYS A 282 16.81 18.62 -3.53
N GLU A 283 17.18 17.67 -2.67
CA GLU A 283 16.38 16.45 -2.48
C GLU A 283 14.97 16.76 -1.97
N ARG A 284 14.85 17.66 -0.99
CA ARG A 284 13.54 18.11 -0.48
C ARG A 284 12.72 18.79 -1.57
N MET A 285 13.34 19.57 -2.44
CA MET A 285 12.64 20.24 -3.54
C MET A 285 12.07 19.23 -4.55
N ILE A 286 12.81 18.16 -4.87
CA ILE A 286 12.32 17.06 -5.70
C ILE A 286 11.12 16.38 -5.04
N ALA A 287 11.19 16.12 -3.73
CA ALA A 287 10.08 15.53 -2.98
C ALA A 287 8.83 16.42 -2.98
N ILE A 288 9.00 17.74 -2.81
CA ILE A 288 7.90 18.71 -2.87
C ILE A 288 7.24 18.69 -4.25
N GLN A 289 8.02 18.69 -5.34
CA GLN A 289 7.48 18.60 -6.70
C GLN A 289 6.68 17.31 -6.93
N SER A 290 7.14 16.19 -6.38
CA SER A 290 6.38 14.93 -6.43
C SER A 290 5.08 15.02 -5.65
N MET A 291 5.09 15.66 -4.47
CA MET A 291 3.87 15.88 -3.67
C MET A 291 2.88 16.81 -4.38
N GLU A 292 3.35 17.87 -5.05
CA GLU A 292 2.50 18.76 -5.85
C GLU A 292 1.78 17.99 -6.97
N GLN A 293 2.47 17.07 -7.66
CA GLN A 293 1.82 16.23 -8.67
C GLN A 293 0.73 15.32 -8.08
N MET A 294 1.00 14.69 -6.94
CA MET A 294 -0.02 13.87 -6.26
C MET A 294 -1.25 14.69 -5.82
N ILE A 295 -1.05 15.96 -5.43
CA ILE A 295 -2.17 16.86 -5.09
C ILE A 295 -3.00 17.16 -6.34
N ILE A 296 -2.37 17.44 -7.48
CA ILE A 296 -3.07 17.68 -8.75
C ILE A 296 -3.89 16.46 -9.17
N GLU A 297 -3.31 15.26 -9.11
CA GLU A 297 -4.03 14.02 -9.43
C GLU A 297 -5.24 13.81 -8.51
N ARG A 298 -5.05 14.05 -7.21
CA ARG A 298 -6.13 13.93 -6.22
C ARG A 298 -7.27 14.92 -6.50
N ASP A 299 -6.97 16.16 -6.87
CA ASP A 299 -7.98 17.16 -7.21
C ASP A 299 -8.80 16.77 -8.45
N ILE A 300 -8.18 16.12 -9.43
CA ILE A 300 -8.88 15.56 -10.60
C ILE A 300 -9.86 14.47 -10.15
N THR A 301 -9.40 13.50 -9.35
CA THR A 301 -10.26 12.43 -8.85
C THR A 301 -11.43 12.96 -8.02
N ILE A 302 -11.20 13.97 -7.17
CA ILE A 302 -12.27 14.60 -6.38
C ILE A 302 -13.33 15.23 -7.30
N LYS A 303 -12.92 15.90 -8.39
CA LYS A 303 -13.87 16.46 -9.37
C LYS A 303 -14.68 15.37 -10.07
N GLU A 304 -14.06 14.26 -10.45
CA GLU A 304 -14.75 13.12 -11.06
C GLU A 304 -15.77 12.50 -10.10
N GLN A 305 -15.40 12.32 -8.84
CA GLN A 305 -16.30 11.83 -7.79
C GLN A 305 -17.48 12.76 -7.55
N GLN A 306 -17.26 14.09 -7.58
CA GLN A 306 -18.34 15.06 -7.45
C GLN A 306 -19.37 14.92 -8.59
N SER A 307 -18.90 14.79 -9.84
CA SER A 307 -19.78 14.59 -11.01
C SER A 307 -20.62 13.30 -10.90
N LEU A 308 -20.03 12.22 -10.39
CA LEU A 308 -20.74 10.97 -10.16
C LEU A 308 -21.82 11.12 -9.06
N LEU A 309 -21.51 11.82 -7.98
CA LEU A 309 -22.46 12.11 -6.91
C LEU A 309 -23.64 12.95 -7.41
N ASP A 310 -23.38 13.96 -8.23
CA ASP A 310 -24.42 14.80 -8.82
C ASP A 310 -25.36 13.96 -9.70
N SER A 311 -24.80 13.07 -10.54
CA SER A 311 -25.58 12.14 -11.38
C SER A 311 -26.43 11.17 -10.53
N HIS A 312 -25.87 10.66 -9.42
CA HIS A 312 -26.60 9.82 -8.48
C HIS A 312 -27.75 10.57 -7.81
N HIS A 313 -27.54 11.84 -7.47
CA HIS A 313 -28.57 12.68 -6.87
C HIS A 313 -29.75 12.89 -7.82
N GLU A 314 -29.49 13.16 -9.10
CA GLU A 314 -30.55 13.27 -10.13
C GLU A 314 -31.33 11.95 -10.27
N ALA A 315 -30.65 10.81 -10.28
CA ALA A 315 -31.30 9.50 -10.34
C ALA A 315 -32.20 9.25 -9.12
N MET A 316 -31.78 9.67 -7.93
CA MET A 316 -32.59 9.57 -6.72
C MET A 316 -33.87 10.41 -6.80
N ILE A 317 -33.78 11.65 -7.29
CA ILE A 317 -34.96 12.52 -7.49
C ILE A 317 -35.94 11.87 -8.48
N SER A 318 -35.43 11.29 -9.58
CA SER A 318 -36.26 10.57 -10.55
C SER A 318 -36.96 9.37 -9.92
N MET A 319 -36.25 8.63 -9.06
CA MET A 319 -36.81 7.47 -8.38
C MET A 319 -37.85 7.85 -7.33
N GLU A 320 -37.65 8.95 -6.60
CA GLU A 320 -38.64 9.50 -5.67
C GLU A 320 -39.95 9.84 -6.39
N ARG A 321 -39.88 10.52 -7.54
CA ARG A 321 -41.06 10.80 -8.38
C ARG A 321 -41.80 9.52 -8.81
N LEU A 322 -41.07 8.47 -9.21
CA LEU A 322 -41.69 7.19 -9.58
C LEU A 322 -42.38 6.50 -8.40
N ILE A 323 -41.82 6.63 -7.19
CA ILE A 323 -42.43 6.11 -5.97
C ILE A 323 -43.74 6.84 -5.68
N ASP A 324 -43.77 8.17 -5.83
CA ASP A 324 -44.98 8.96 -5.64
C ASP A 324 -46.08 8.59 -6.65
N GLU A 325 -45.74 8.46 -7.94
CA GLU A 325 -46.67 8.03 -9.00
C GLU A 325 -47.26 6.64 -8.72
N LYS A 326 -46.42 5.69 -8.28
CA LYS A 326 -46.88 4.36 -7.88
C LYS A 326 -47.76 4.42 -6.64
N SER A 327 -47.44 5.27 -5.67
CA SER A 327 -48.24 5.43 -4.45
C SER A 327 -49.63 5.96 -4.78
N GLN A 328 -49.74 6.91 -5.71
CA GLN A 328 -51.04 7.39 -6.20
C GLN A 328 -51.82 6.28 -6.92
N THR A 329 -51.17 5.52 -7.80
CA THR A 329 -51.82 4.40 -8.50
C THR A 329 -52.34 3.34 -7.52
N ILE A 330 -51.57 3.04 -6.47
CA ILE A 330 -51.99 2.11 -5.41
C ILE A 330 -53.21 2.67 -4.67
N ALA A 331 -53.22 3.96 -4.34
CA ALA A 331 -54.37 4.61 -3.71
C ALA A 331 -55.63 4.51 -4.58
N ASP A 332 -55.52 4.74 -5.88
CA ASP A 332 -56.64 4.62 -6.83
C ASP A 332 -57.16 3.17 -6.90
N HIS A 333 -56.25 2.19 -6.95
CA HIS A 333 -56.62 0.76 -6.91
C HIS A 333 -57.32 0.36 -5.61
N VAL A 334 -56.88 0.89 -4.47
CA VAL A 334 -57.52 0.66 -3.17
C VAL A 334 -58.95 1.22 -3.18
N SER A 335 -59.17 2.40 -3.77
CA SER A 335 -60.50 2.98 -3.92
C SER A 335 -61.43 2.10 -4.78
N LEU A 336 -60.95 1.65 -5.94
CA LEU A 336 -61.71 0.78 -6.84
C LEU A 336 -62.06 -0.56 -6.19
N LEU A 337 -61.15 -1.15 -5.41
CA LEU A 337 -61.43 -2.36 -4.65
C LEU A 337 -62.52 -2.12 -3.59
N GLY A 338 -62.51 -0.96 -2.93
CA GLY A 338 -63.58 -0.57 -2.01
C GLY A 338 -64.95 -0.48 -2.69
N GLU A 339 -65.03 0.15 -3.86
CA GLU A 339 -66.26 0.20 -4.66
C GLU A 339 -66.73 -1.21 -5.08
N HIS A 340 -65.81 -2.05 -5.55
CA HIS A 340 -66.10 -3.43 -5.90
C HIS A 340 -66.64 -4.22 -4.71
N ASP A 341 -66.04 -4.09 -3.52
CA ASP A 341 -66.51 -4.76 -2.30
C ASP A 341 -67.92 -4.31 -1.92
N THR A 342 -68.26 -3.03 -2.07
CA THR A 342 -69.63 -2.55 -1.85
C THR A 342 -70.62 -3.15 -2.85
N ALA A 343 -70.24 -3.25 -4.14
CA ALA A 343 -71.06 -3.85 -5.18
C ALA A 343 -71.28 -5.34 -4.93
N VAL A 344 -70.23 -6.08 -4.56
CA VAL A 344 -70.31 -7.49 -4.17
C VAL A 344 -71.20 -7.66 -2.94
N GLY A 345 -71.11 -6.78 -1.94
CA GLY A 345 -71.99 -6.77 -0.78
C GLY A 345 -73.47 -6.60 -1.16
N ALA A 346 -73.77 -5.64 -2.04
CA ALA A 346 -75.13 -5.43 -2.55
C ALA A 346 -75.64 -6.65 -3.34
N MET A 347 -74.79 -7.25 -4.17
CA MET A 347 -75.14 -8.44 -4.95
C MET A 347 -75.40 -9.66 -4.05
N LYS A 348 -74.59 -9.87 -3.01
CA LYS A 348 -74.83 -10.91 -1.99
C LYS A 348 -76.18 -10.72 -1.30
N LYS A 349 -76.54 -9.48 -0.94
CA LYS A 349 -77.85 -9.17 -0.36
C LYS A 349 -78.98 -9.51 -1.33
N HIS A 350 -78.86 -9.11 -2.60
CA HIS A 350 -79.88 -9.41 -3.61
C HIS A 350 -80.04 -10.91 -3.86
N ILE A 351 -78.94 -11.68 -3.86
CA ILE A 351 -78.99 -13.15 -3.95
C ILE A 351 -79.72 -13.72 -2.73
N HIS A 352 -79.40 -13.26 -1.52
CA HIS A 352 -80.08 -13.70 -0.31
C HIS A 352 -81.59 -13.40 -0.34
N ASP A 353 -81.99 -12.18 -0.73
CA ASP A 353 -83.40 -11.79 -0.86
C ASP A 353 -84.13 -12.67 -1.89
N ARG A 354 -83.47 -12.99 -3.01
CA ARG A 354 -83.98 -13.93 -4.01
C ARG A 354 -84.14 -15.34 -3.47
N ASP A 355 -83.18 -15.85 -2.72
CA ASP A 355 -83.25 -17.19 -2.13
C ASP A 355 -84.43 -17.30 -1.13
N VAL A 356 -84.66 -16.25 -0.33
CA VAL A 356 -85.83 -16.16 0.56
C VAL A 356 -87.14 -16.17 -0.24
N GLN A 357 -87.22 -15.39 -1.32
CA GLN A 357 -88.41 -15.39 -2.19
C GLN A 357 -88.65 -16.74 -2.85
N ILE A 358 -87.59 -17.41 -3.33
CA ILE A 358 -87.68 -18.75 -3.93
C ILE A 358 -88.17 -19.76 -2.89
N ALA A 359 -87.68 -19.70 -1.64
CA ALA A 359 -88.14 -20.57 -0.57
C ALA A 359 -89.65 -20.38 -0.27
N GLU A 360 -90.12 -19.13 -0.23
CA GLU A 360 -91.53 -18.83 -0.02
C GLU A 360 -92.39 -19.30 -1.21
N GLN A 361 -91.95 -19.07 -2.45
CA GLN A 361 -92.62 -19.56 -3.65
C GLN A 361 -92.70 -21.09 -3.67
N ASN A 362 -91.63 -21.79 -3.29
CA ASN A 362 -91.62 -23.25 -3.22
C ASN A 362 -92.61 -23.79 -2.18
N LYS A 363 -92.79 -23.09 -1.06
CA LYS A 363 -93.81 -23.42 -0.05
C LYS A 363 -95.22 -23.28 -0.62
N ILE A 364 -95.52 -22.17 -1.29
CA ILE A 364 -96.81 -21.95 -1.97
C ILE A 364 -97.07 -23.03 -3.03
N ILE A 365 -96.06 -23.36 -3.85
CA ILE A 365 -96.17 -24.43 -4.83
C ILE A 365 -96.48 -25.77 -4.13
N GLY A 366 -95.81 -26.08 -3.02
CA GLY A 366 -96.10 -27.26 -2.20
C GLY A 366 -97.55 -27.33 -1.73
N ASP A 367 -98.07 -26.22 -1.18
CA ASP A 367 -99.46 -26.12 -0.73
C ASP A 367 -100.46 -26.30 -1.88
N LEU A 368 -100.19 -25.68 -3.03
CA LEU A 368 -101.01 -25.84 -4.25
C LEU A 368 -101.01 -27.27 -4.77
N VAL A 369 -99.86 -27.96 -4.75
CA VAL A 369 -99.75 -29.38 -5.14
C VAL A 369 -100.57 -30.27 -4.20
N ALA A 370 -100.48 -30.04 -2.88
CA ALA A 370 -101.27 -30.80 -1.91
C ALA A 370 -102.79 -30.55 -2.08
N MET A 371 -103.17 -29.30 -2.34
CA MET A 371 -104.55 -28.95 -2.65
C MET A 371 -105.03 -29.68 -3.91
N ARG A 372 -104.24 -29.62 -5.00
CA ARG A 372 -104.54 -30.30 -6.28
C ARG A 372 -104.75 -31.81 -6.10
N GLN A 373 -103.87 -32.49 -5.35
CA GLN A 373 -104.02 -33.92 -5.05
C GLN A 373 -105.32 -34.22 -4.29
N THR A 374 -105.73 -33.33 -3.39
CA THR A 374 -106.98 -33.46 -2.64
C THR A 374 -108.19 -33.29 -3.57
N THR A 375 -108.16 -32.31 -4.47
CA THR A 375 -109.21 -32.12 -5.48
C THR A 375 -109.28 -33.30 -6.45
N GLU A 376 -108.14 -33.83 -6.91
CA GLU A 376 -108.08 -35.02 -7.78
C GLU A 376 -108.75 -36.23 -7.13
N ARG A 377 -108.43 -36.56 -5.87
CA ARG A 377 -109.10 -37.65 -5.13
C ARG A 377 -110.61 -37.45 -5.00
N ARG A 378 -111.05 -36.20 -4.81
CA ARG A 378 -112.47 -35.87 -4.71
C ARG A 378 -113.16 -36.05 -6.06
N LEU A 379 -112.46 -35.73 -7.16
CA LEU A 379 -112.94 -35.92 -8.53
C LEU A 379 -113.06 -37.41 -8.85
N GLU A 380 -112.09 -38.25 -8.48
CA GLU A 380 -112.17 -39.71 -8.62
C GLU A 380 -113.37 -40.30 -7.87
N LYS A 381 -113.61 -39.84 -6.65
CA LYS A 381 -114.76 -40.29 -5.86
C LYS A 381 -116.10 -39.90 -6.50
N LEU A 382 -116.20 -38.67 -7.01
CA LEU A 382 -117.38 -38.21 -7.73
C LEU A 382 -117.57 -38.97 -9.05
N GLN A 383 -116.49 -39.31 -9.76
CA GLN A 383 -116.57 -40.11 -10.98
C GLN A 383 -117.14 -41.50 -10.70
N LEU A 384 -116.71 -42.16 -9.63
CA LEU A 384 -117.28 -43.44 -9.18
C LEU A 384 -118.78 -43.33 -8.85
N GLU A 385 -119.22 -42.23 -8.24
CA GLU A 385 -120.65 -41.98 -8.00
C GLU A 385 -121.43 -41.77 -9.31
N VAL A 386 -120.88 -41.02 -10.25
CA VAL A 386 -121.50 -40.79 -11.57
C VAL A 386 -121.64 -42.11 -12.34
N ASP A 387 -120.59 -42.92 -12.38
CA ASP A 387 -120.61 -44.22 -13.06
C ASP A 387 -121.68 -45.14 -12.45
N GLY A 388 -121.81 -45.15 -11.11
CA GLY A 388 -122.87 -45.90 -10.41
C GLY A 388 -124.29 -45.38 -10.72
N LEU A 389 -124.48 -44.07 -10.84
CA LEU A 389 -125.76 -43.48 -11.24
C LEU A 389 -126.12 -43.79 -12.69
N GLN A 390 -125.13 -43.81 -13.60
CA GLN A 390 -125.35 -44.17 -15.01
C GLN A 390 -125.83 -45.62 -15.14
N GLU A 391 -125.23 -46.55 -14.38
CA GLU A 391 -125.64 -47.95 -14.37
C GLU A 391 -127.09 -48.11 -13.86
N LEU A 392 -127.47 -47.33 -12.84
CA LEU A 392 -128.84 -47.28 -12.35
C LEU A 392 -129.83 -46.73 -13.39
N ASN A 393 -129.43 -45.69 -14.13
CA ASN A 393 -130.26 -45.07 -15.16
C ASN A 393 -130.48 -46.02 -16.35
N VAL A 394 -129.44 -46.75 -16.79
CA VAL A 394 -129.57 -47.81 -17.81
C VAL A 394 -130.57 -48.87 -17.37
N ASN A 395 -130.54 -49.28 -16.11
CA ASN A 395 -131.53 -50.22 -15.55
C ASN A 395 -132.95 -49.62 -15.55
N GLN A 396 -133.11 -48.35 -15.19
CA GLN A 396 -134.41 -47.66 -15.23
C GLN A 396 -134.95 -47.53 -16.66
N GLU A 397 -134.13 -47.15 -17.64
CA GLU A 397 -134.51 -47.09 -19.06
C GLU A 397 -134.93 -48.46 -19.60
N GLY A 398 -134.28 -49.55 -19.15
CA GLY A 398 -134.72 -50.92 -19.45
C GLY A 398 -136.12 -51.21 -18.93
N LEU A 399 -136.42 -50.76 -17.70
CA LEU A 399 -137.74 -50.91 -17.09
C LEU A 399 -138.82 -50.09 -17.82
N ILE A 400 -138.51 -48.84 -18.19
CA ILE A 400 -139.42 -47.94 -18.92
C ILE A 400 -139.78 -48.56 -20.28
N ARG A 401 -138.81 -49.09 -21.03
CA ARG A 401 -139.09 -49.77 -22.31
C ARG A 401 -140.04 -50.95 -22.16
N SER A 402 -139.93 -51.71 -21.08
CA SER A 402 -140.86 -52.80 -20.77
C SER A 402 -142.28 -52.28 -20.49
N LEU A 403 -142.41 -51.18 -19.75
CA LEU A 403 -143.69 -50.53 -19.46
C LEU A 403 -144.32 -49.91 -20.72
N GLU A 404 -143.54 -49.21 -21.54
CA GLU A 404 -144.00 -48.60 -22.80
C GLU A 404 -144.54 -49.64 -23.78
N ALA A 405 -143.88 -50.81 -23.88
CA ALA A 405 -144.38 -51.92 -24.68
C ALA A 405 -145.78 -52.35 -24.20
N SER A 406 -145.97 -52.44 -22.89
CA SER A 406 -147.26 -52.81 -22.28
C SER A 406 -148.35 -51.73 -22.44
N VAL A 407 -147.97 -50.45 -22.40
CA VAL A 407 -148.90 -49.32 -22.64
C VAL A 407 -149.33 -49.25 -24.10
N ASN A 408 -148.41 -49.44 -25.04
CA ASN A 408 -148.73 -49.43 -26.47
C ASN A 408 -149.70 -50.56 -26.85
N GLU A 409 -149.50 -51.74 -26.27
CA GLU A 409 -150.42 -52.88 -26.44
C GLU A 409 -151.86 -52.52 -25.98
N ARG A 410 -152.00 -51.96 -24.78
CA ARG A 410 -153.29 -51.48 -24.25
C ARG A 410 -153.89 -50.32 -25.06
N SER A 411 -153.06 -49.42 -25.57
CA SER A 411 -153.51 -48.26 -26.35
C SER A 411 -154.10 -48.68 -27.70
N ALA A 412 -153.52 -49.71 -28.33
CA ALA A 412 -154.06 -50.31 -29.55
C ALA A 412 -155.46 -50.92 -29.32
N GLU A 413 -155.69 -51.54 -28.16
CA GLU A 413 -157.02 -52.03 -27.76
C GLU A 413 -158.03 -50.89 -27.62
N VAL A 414 -157.65 -49.78 -26.98
CA VAL A 414 -158.54 -48.62 -26.79
C VAL A 414 -158.94 -47.97 -28.11
N VAL A 415 -158.01 -47.85 -29.08
CA VAL A 415 -158.33 -47.29 -30.41
C VAL A 415 -159.34 -48.17 -31.15
N LYS A 416 -159.22 -49.49 -31.03
CA LYS A 416 -160.17 -50.45 -31.61
C LYS A 416 -161.59 -50.23 -31.05
N ILE A 417 -161.70 -50.08 -29.73
CA ILE A 417 -162.97 -49.82 -29.04
C ILE A 417 -163.56 -48.46 -29.44
N LYS A 418 -162.74 -47.40 -29.54
CA LYS A 418 -163.23 -46.06 -29.96
C LYS A 418 -163.82 -46.06 -31.38
N LYS A 419 -163.24 -46.84 -32.31
CA LYS A 419 -163.76 -46.97 -33.67
C LYS A 419 -165.14 -47.63 -33.67
N GLU A 420 -165.34 -48.65 -32.84
CA GLU A 420 -166.63 -49.31 -32.66
C GLU A 420 -167.69 -48.35 -32.07
N ILE A 421 -167.33 -47.49 -31.12
CA ILE A 421 -168.23 -46.48 -30.53
C ILE A 421 -168.68 -45.43 -31.56
N SER A 422 -167.75 -44.92 -32.38
CA SER A 422 -168.05 -43.90 -33.39
C SER A 422 -169.04 -44.40 -34.46
N GLU A 423 -168.95 -45.67 -34.84
CA GLU A 423 -169.91 -46.29 -35.77
C GLU A 423 -171.32 -46.43 -35.17
N ILE A 424 -171.43 -46.59 -33.84
CA ILE A 424 -172.70 -46.65 -33.12
C ILE A 424 -173.34 -45.25 -33.01
N GLU A 425 -172.55 -44.22 -32.69
CA GLU A 425 -173.02 -42.84 -32.58
C GLU A 425 -173.51 -42.28 -33.92
N ALA A 426 -172.82 -42.58 -35.03
CA ALA A 426 -173.24 -42.20 -36.38
C ALA A 426 -174.59 -42.83 -36.77
N ARG A 427 -174.86 -44.08 -36.34
CA ARG A 427 -176.15 -44.75 -36.55
C ARG A 427 -177.27 -44.18 -35.67
N ALA A 428 -176.95 -43.70 -34.47
CA ALA A 428 -177.91 -43.11 -33.54
C ALA A 428 -178.35 -41.70 -33.97
N ALA A 429 -177.41 -40.85 -34.41
CA ALA A 429 -177.70 -39.49 -34.89
C ALA A 429 -178.58 -39.50 -36.16
N TYR A 430 -178.31 -40.43 -37.09
CA TYR A 430 -179.11 -40.60 -38.31
C TYR A 430 -180.57 -41.00 -38.01
N LYS A 431 -180.81 -41.77 -36.94
CA LYS A 431 -182.17 -42.16 -36.50
C LYS A 431 -182.92 -41.02 -35.81
N LEU A 432 -182.22 -40.12 -35.11
CA LEU A 432 -182.84 -39.00 -34.39
C LEU A 432 -183.29 -37.88 -35.34
N LEU A 433 -182.46 -37.55 -36.34
CA LEU A 433 -182.74 -36.51 -37.34
C LEU A 433 -184.00 -36.81 -38.17
N ARG A 434 -184.34 -38.09 -38.38
CA ARG A 434 -185.53 -38.52 -39.13
C ARG A 434 -186.87 -38.34 -38.37
N ARG A 435 -186.83 -38.00 -37.07
CA ARG A 435 -188.03 -37.94 -36.22
C ARG A 435 -188.54 -36.50 -35.97
N ILE A 436 -187.80 -35.47 -36.40
CA ILE A 436 -188.06 -34.06 -36.06
C ILE A 436 -188.31 -33.13 -37.27
N GLY A 437 -188.40 -33.66 -38.49
CA GLY A 437 -188.86 -32.88 -39.65
C GLY A 437 -187.88 -31.85 -40.22
N LEU A 438 -186.58 -32.19 -40.27
CA LEU A 438 -185.57 -31.41 -41.01
C LEU A 438 -184.93 -32.18 -42.18
N PHE A 439 -185.58 -33.25 -42.66
CA PHE A 439 -185.67 -33.73 -44.05
C PHE A 439 -186.84 -34.70 -44.16
#